data_AF-A0A3D4HPL8-F1
#
_entry.id   AF-A0A3D4HPL8-F1
#
_cell.length_a   1.000
_cell.length_b   1.000
_cell.length_c   1.000
_cell.angle_alpha   90.00
_cell.angle_beta   90.00
_cell.angle_gamma   90.00
#
_symmetry.space_group_name_H-M   'P 1'
#
loop_
_entity.id
_entity.type
_entity.pdbx_description
1 polymer ?
#
loop_
_entity_poly.entity_id
_entity_poly.type
_entity_poly.pdbx_seq_one_letter_code
_entity_poly.pdbx_strand_id
1 'polypeptide(L)'
;GYLKANFIAVTSVKVKEPRLWSAENPYLYSLVMETVDGAGNVTDIESTKVGFRKIEINKDGVLCLNGKRLIVRGVNLHEFCPETGRVITKEYMQQQIICMKQLNFNAVRTSHYPHVNEWYDLCDEMGIYLVDEANLETHGYGGQLSHSPEWTAAYMERATRMVLRDKNHPSVILWSLGNESGAGINHAAMYGWIKEYDKT
;
A
#
# COMPACT_ATOMS: atom_id res chain seq x y z
N GLY A 1 -18.15 9.94 13.22
CA GLY A 1 -17.07 8.94 13.17
C GLY A 1 -15.86 9.45 13.92
N TYR A 2 -15.00 8.55 14.39
CA TYR A 2 -13.82 8.79 15.23
C TYR A 2 -12.73 9.70 14.62
N LEU A 3 -12.93 10.21 13.41
CA LEU A 3 -12.05 11.15 12.70
C LEU A 3 -12.53 12.62 12.84
N LYS A 4 -13.26 12.98 13.90
CA LYS A 4 -13.55 14.39 14.20
C LYS A 4 -12.25 15.05 14.68
N ALA A 5 -11.98 16.28 14.23
CA ALA A 5 -10.74 17.01 14.55
C ALA A 5 -10.40 17.04 16.05
N ASN A 6 -11.41 17.02 16.92
CA ASN A 6 -11.25 17.00 18.38
C ASN A 6 -10.61 15.71 18.95
N PHE A 7 -10.39 14.67 18.13
CA PHE A 7 -9.75 13.41 18.52
C PHE A 7 -8.47 13.12 17.73
N ILE A 8 -7.90 14.11 17.05
CA ILE A 8 -6.66 13.96 16.28
C ILE A 8 -5.55 14.76 16.98
N ALA A 9 -4.51 14.06 17.41
CA ALA A 9 -3.24 14.67 17.80
C ALA A 9 -2.27 14.62 16.61
N VAL A 10 -1.53 15.70 16.39
CA VAL A 10 -0.49 15.77 15.35
C VAL A 10 0.83 16.14 16.01
N THR A 11 1.88 15.37 15.72
CA THR A 11 3.25 15.66 16.13
C THR A 11 4.17 15.60 14.92
N SER A 12 5.35 16.20 15.05
CA SER A 12 6.38 16.16 14.00
C SER A 12 7.76 16.04 14.62
N VAL A 13 8.62 15.26 13.97
CA VAL A 13 10.01 15.06 14.39
C VAL A 13 10.91 15.28 13.18
N LYS A 14 11.96 16.09 13.36
CA LYS A 14 12.95 16.33 12.32
C LYS A 14 14.04 15.27 12.38
N VAL A 15 14.13 14.44 11.34
CA VAL A 15 15.23 13.48 11.16
C VAL A 15 16.25 14.10 10.21
N LYS A 16 17.49 14.28 10.68
CA LYS A 16 18.60 14.74 9.84
C LYS A 16 19.17 13.56 9.09
N GLU A 17 19.37 13.72 7.78
CA GLU A 17 20.03 12.73 6.90
C GLU A 17 19.48 11.30 7.11
N PRO A 18 18.16 11.08 6.94
CA PRO A 18 17.58 9.76 7.15
C PRO A 18 18.16 8.74 6.18
N ARG A 19 18.35 7.51 6.66
CA ARG A 19 18.63 6.37 5.78
C ARG A 19 17.38 6.10 4.96
N LEU A 20 17.53 6.18 3.64
CA LEU A 20 16.42 6.00 2.72
C LEU A 20 16.09 4.53 2.52
N TRP A 21 14.80 4.24 2.42
CA TRP A 21 14.25 2.94 2.06
C TRP A 21 14.19 2.81 0.54
N SER A 22 14.60 1.64 0.02
CA SER A 22 14.37 1.17 -1.34
C SER A 22 14.32 -0.36 -1.37
N ALA A 23 13.92 -0.96 -2.48
CA ALA A 23 13.97 -2.42 -2.65
C ALA A 23 15.41 -2.98 -2.62
N GLU A 24 16.42 -2.15 -2.92
CA GLU A 24 17.84 -2.53 -2.79
C GLU A 24 18.37 -2.36 -1.37
N ASN A 25 17.89 -1.34 -0.64
CA ASN A 25 18.28 -1.06 0.74
C ASN A 25 17.04 -0.79 1.60
N PRO A 26 16.37 -1.85 2.10
CA PRO A 26 15.09 -1.74 2.82
C PRO A 26 15.28 -1.30 4.28
N TYR A 27 15.94 -0.16 4.49
CA TYR A 27 16.18 0.34 5.84
C TYR A 27 14.88 0.85 6.49
N LEU A 28 14.56 0.31 7.66
CA LEU A 28 13.36 0.66 8.43
C LEU A 28 13.73 1.23 9.80
N TYR A 29 13.02 2.28 10.17
CA TYR A 29 12.96 2.80 11.53
C TYR A 29 11.74 2.20 12.24
N SER A 30 11.77 2.16 13.58
CA SER A 30 10.57 1.94 14.38
C SER A 30 10.03 3.29 14.84
N LEU A 31 8.80 3.63 14.46
CA LEU A 31 8.05 4.73 15.05
C LEU A 31 7.24 4.18 16.22
N VAL A 32 7.42 4.76 17.40
CA VAL A 32 6.62 4.45 18.60
C VAL A 32 5.83 5.71 18.96
N MET A 33 4.53 5.56 19.15
CA MET A 33 3.63 6.63 19.56
C MET A 33 3.00 6.26 20.90
N GLU A 34 3.12 7.16 21.86
CA GLU A 34 2.53 7.02 23.19
C GLU A 34 1.41 8.05 23.34
N THR A 35 0.23 7.60 23.74
CA THR A 35 -0.83 8.50 24.20
C THR A 35 -0.65 8.71 25.70
N VAL A 36 -0.70 9.97 26.14
CA VAL A 36 -0.56 10.33 27.55
C VAL A 36 -1.80 11.06 28.06
N ASP A 37 -2.18 10.81 29.31
CA ASP A 37 -3.26 11.53 29.99
C ASP A 37 -2.83 12.94 30.46
N GLY A 38 -3.76 13.70 31.03
CA GLY A 38 -3.48 15.04 31.56
C GLY A 38 -2.52 15.07 32.76
N ALA A 39 -2.22 13.93 33.37
CA ALA A 39 -1.24 13.77 34.45
C ALA A 39 0.14 13.31 33.93
N GLY A 40 0.27 13.07 32.63
CA GLY A 40 1.50 12.61 31.97
C GLY A 40 1.73 11.09 32.04
N ASN A 41 0.72 10.30 32.43
CA ASN A 41 0.82 8.84 32.41
C ASN A 41 0.55 8.32 31.01
N VAL A 42 1.31 7.31 30.57
CA VAL A 42 1.06 6.61 29.30
C VAL A 42 -0.22 5.78 29.41
N THR A 43 -1.17 6.01 28.51
CA THR A 43 -2.44 5.29 28.44
C THR A 43 -2.50 4.27 27.31
N ASP A 44 -1.70 4.46 26.26
CA ASP A 44 -1.65 3.55 25.11
C ASP A 44 -0.32 3.70 24.36
N ILE A 45 0.14 2.62 23.73
CA ILE A 45 1.39 2.58 22.96
C ILE A 45 1.15 1.83 21.66
N GLU A 46 1.41 2.49 20.54
CA GLU A 46 1.37 1.88 19.21
C GLU A 46 2.73 2.00 18.53
N SER A 47 3.07 1.04 17.67
CA SER A 47 4.31 1.10 16.91
C SER A 47 4.16 0.58 15.49
N THR A 48 4.94 1.14 14.57
CA THR A 48 4.97 0.71 13.18
C THR A 48 6.36 0.90 12.58
N LYS A 49 6.65 0.18 11.50
CA LYS A 49 7.88 0.34 10.73
C LYS A 49 7.72 1.51 9.76
N VAL A 50 8.76 2.33 9.64
CA VAL A 50 8.78 3.49 8.75
C VAL A 50 10.01 3.44 7.86
N GLY A 51 9.79 3.48 6.55
CA GLY A 51 10.84 3.64 5.55
C GLY A 51 10.80 5.04 4.95
N PHE A 52 11.88 5.81 5.11
CA PHE A 52 11.98 7.13 4.49
C PHE A 52 12.18 6.97 2.99
N ARG A 53 11.15 7.30 2.21
CA ARG A 53 11.22 7.34 0.75
C ARG A 53 10.39 8.50 0.22
N LYS A 54 10.66 8.89 -1.02
CA LYS A 54 9.81 9.80 -1.78
C LYS A 54 9.50 9.18 -3.13
N ILE A 55 8.21 9.05 -3.45
CA ILE A 55 7.76 8.64 -4.78
C ILE A 55 7.23 9.89 -5.47
N GLU A 56 7.54 10.05 -6.76
CA GLU A 56 6.98 11.14 -7.53
C GLU A 56 6.98 10.80 -9.02
N ILE A 57 6.00 11.33 -9.74
CA ILE A 57 6.12 11.48 -11.19
C ILE A 57 6.70 12.87 -11.41
N ASN A 58 7.91 12.95 -11.96
CA ASN A 58 8.57 14.22 -12.18
C ASN A 58 7.89 15.00 -13.34
N LYS A 59 8.34 16.25 -13.57
CA LYS A 59 7.81 17.13 -14.62
C LYS A 59 7.87 16.55 -16.05
N ASP A 60 8.72 15.56 -16.28
CA ASP A 60 8.91 14.90 -17.57
C ASP A 60 8.07 13.60 -17.69
N GLY A 61 7.20 13.33 -16.70
CA GLY A 61 6.33 12.14 -16.69
C GLY A 61 7.03 10.86 -16.22
N VAL A 62 8.20 10.95 -15.57
CA VAL A 62 8.98 9.78 -15.14
C VAL A 62 8.70 9.45 -13.68
N LEU A 63 8.33 8.19 -13.41
CA LEU A 63 8.23 7.66 -12.05
C LEU A 63 9.62 7.58 -11.42
N CYS A 64 9.77 8.26 -10.28
CA CYS A 64 11.00 8.36 -9.52
C CYS A 64 10.79 7.85 -8.10
N LEU A 65 11.83 7.20 -7.56
CA LEU A 65 11.98 6.91 -6.15
C LEU A 65 13.24 7.62 -5.64
N ASN A 66 13.11 8.41 -4.58
CA ASN A 66 14.21 9.15 -3.97
C ASN A 66 14.98 10.02 -4.98
N GLY A 67 14.25 10.64 -5.92
CA GLY A 67 14.79 11.50 -6.98
C GLY A 67 15.46 10.76 -8.15
N LYS A 68 15.43 9.42 -8.17
CA LYS A 68 16.01 8.61 -9.25
C LYS A 68 14.91 7.90 -10.03
N ARG A 69 15.06 7.80 -11.36
CA ARG A 69 14.15 7.03 -12.21
C ARG A 69 14.03 5.59 -11.70
N LEU A 70 12.80 5.15 -11.46
CA LEU A 70 12.51 3.78 -11.08
C LEU A 70 12.40 2.89 -12.32
N ILE A 71 13.09 1.75 -12.31
CA ILE A 71 12.93 0.68 -13.31
C ILE A 71 12.23 -0.48 -12.62
N VAL A 72 10.97 -0.72 -13.00
CA VAL A 72 10.15 -1.78 -12.44
C VAL A 72 10.47 -3.10 -13.13
N ARG A 73 10.91 -4.08 -12.34
CA ARG A 73 11.07 -5.49 -12.73
C ARG A 73 10.03 -6.25 -11.92
N GLY A 74 8.79 -6.17 -12.41
CA GLY A 74 7.60 -6.58 -11.68
C GLY A 74 7.02 -7.92 -12.11
N VAL A 75 6.32 -8.57 -11.20
CA VAL A 75 5.49 -9.76 -11.47
C VAL A 75 4.11 -9.59 -10.82
N ASN A 76 3.08 -10.21 -11.38
CA ASN A 76 1.78 -10.34 -10.72
C ASN A 76 1.81 -11.56 -9.78
N LEU A 77 1.30 -11.42 -8.57
CA LEU A 77 1.23 -12.52 -7.61
C LEU A 77 -0.20 -12.68 -7.11
N HIS A 78 -0.78 -13.85 -7.31
CA HIS A 78 -1.97 -14.29 -6.60
C HIS A 78 -1.57 -14.99 -5.30
N GLU A 79 -2.36 -14.79 -4.25
CA GLU A 79 -2.27 -15.59 -3.04
C GLU A 79 -2.72 -17.04 -3.31
N PHE A 80 -1.75 -17.90 -3.61
CA PHE A 80 -1.95 -19.33 -3.84
C PHE A 80 -0.78 -20.19 -3.33
N CYS A 81 -1.13 -21.28 -2.64
CA CYS A 81 -0.27 -22.38 -2.25
C CYS A 81 -0.94 -23.69 -2.71
N PRO A 82 -0.22 -24.60 -3.41
CA PRO A 82 -0.81 -25.84 -3.92
C PRO A 82 -1.46 -26.71 -2.83
N GLU A 83 -0.91 -26.70 -1.63
CA GLU A 83 -1.34 -27.54 -0.52
C GLU A 83 -2.56 -26.98 0.23
N THR A 84 -2.67 -25.65 0.32
CA THR A 84 -3.64 -24.96 1.19
C THR A 84 -4.56 -23.98 0.45
N GLY A 85 -4.45 -23.90 -0.88
CA GLY A 85 -5.23 -23.00 -1.71
C GLY A 85 -4.86 -21.54 -1.44
N ARG A 86 -5.82 -20.72 -1.00
CA ARG A 86 -5.59 -19.28 -0.75
C ARG A 86 -5.06 -18.95 0.65
N VAL A 87 -4.90 -19.94 1.52
CA VAL A 87 -4.25 -19.74 2.82
C VAL A 87 -2.75 -19.88 2.62
N ILE A 88 -1.98 -18.81 2.79
CA ILE A 88 -0.52 -18.86 2.66
C ILE A 88 0.13 -18.61 4.01
N THR A 89 1.20 -19.36 4.32
CA THR A 89 2.00 -19.15 5.54
C THR A 89 3.06 -18.08 5.34
N LYS A 90 3.53 -17.48 6.44
CA LYS A 90 4.61 -16.48 6.41
C LYS A 90 5.88 -17.03 5.75
N GLU A 91 6.21 -18.29 6.02
CA GLU A 91 7.40 -18.96 5.48
C GLU A 91 7.33 -19.09 3.96
N TYR A 92 6.15 -19.39 3.42
CA TYR A 92 5.97 -19.51 1.98
C TYR A 92 6.07 -18.13 1.31
N MET A 93 5.49 -17.08 1.90
CA MET A 93 5.67 -15.70 1.43
C MET A 93 7.14 -15.28 1.40
N GLN A 94 7.90 -15.61 2.45
CA GLN A 94 9.35 -15.34 2.51
C GLN A 94 10.09 -16.08 1.38
N GLN A 95 9.78 -17.35 1.13
CA GLN A 95 10.38 -18.12 0.04
C GLN A 95 10.07 -17.50 -1.33
N GLN A 96 8.83 -17.04 -1.55
CA GLN A 96 8.44 -16.33 -2.76
C GLN A 96 9.30 -15.07 -2.96
N ILE A 97 9.47 -14.25 -1.92
CA ILE A 97 10.29 -13.03 -1.99
C ILE A 97 11.76 -13.36 -2.27
N ILE A 98 12.33 -14.37 -1.59
CA ILE A 98 13.72 -14.82 -1.82
C ILE A 98 13.90 -15.23 -3.28
N CYS A 99 13.00 -16.06 -3.81
CA CYS A 99 13.04 -16.52 -5.20
C CYS A 99 12.95 -15.34 -6.18
N MET A 100 12.01 -14.42 -5.96
CA MET A 100 11.85 -13.22 -6.78
C MET A 100 13.13 -12.37 -6.82
N LYS A 101 13.76 -12.12 -5.65
CA LYS A 101 15.00 -11.36 -5.59
C LYS A 101 16.17 -12.08 -6.27
N GLN A 102 16.28 -13.40 -6.14
CA GLN A 102 17.28 -14.20 -6.86
C GLN A 102 17.10 -14.14 -8.38
N LEU A 103 15.86 -13.97 -8.85
CA LEU A 103 15.50 -13.77 -10.26
C LEU A 103 15.54 -12.29 -10.69
N ASN A 104 16.07 -11.40 -9.85
CA ASN A 104 16.21 -9.96 -10.09
C ASN A 104 14.89 -9.16 -10.20
N PHE A 105 13.77 -9.71 -9.74
CA PHE A 105 12.54 -8.94 -9.56
C PHE A 105 12.69 -7.98 -8.38
N ASN A 106 12.06 -6.81 -8.50
CA ASN A 106 12.04 -5.80 -7.45
C ASN A 106 10.63 -5.30 -7.11
N ALA A 107 9.60 -5.79 -7.81
CA ALA A 107 8.24 -5.35 -7.60
C ALA A 107 7.22 -6.48 -7.74
N VAL A 108 6.10 -6.34 -7.04
CA VAL A 108 4.94 -7.22 -7.11
C VAL A 108 3.67 -6.37 -7.25
N ARG A 109 2.77 -6.80 -8.13
CA ARG A 109 1.38 -6.34 -8.14
C ARG A 109 0.53 -7.37 -7.42
N THR A 110 -0.29 -6.93 -6.45
CA THR A 110 -1.21 -7.77 -5.68
C THR A 110 -2.45 -8.13 -6.51
N SER A 111 -2.24 -8.88 -7.58
CA SER A 111 -3.31 -9.27 -8.51
C SER A 111 -4.32 -10.20 -7.82
N HIS A 112 -5.59 -9.86 -7.64
CA HIS A 112 -6.27 -8.59 -7.95
C HIS A 112 -7.05 -8.09 -6.72
N TYR A 113 -6.37 -8.06 -5.58
CA TYR A 113 -6.93 -7.72 -4.28
C TYR A 113 -5.81 -7.41 -3.27
N PRO A 114 -6.11 -6.68 -2.17
CA PRO A 114 -5.13 -6.48 -1.12
C PRO A 114 -4.81 -7.82 -0.47
N HIS A 115 -3.52 -8.11 -0.28
CA HIS A 115 -3.05 -9.35 0.32
C HIS A 115 -3.22 -9.32 1.85
N VAL A 116 -2.85 -10.42 2.51
CA VAL A 116 -2.71 -10.51 3.97
C VAL A 116 -1.67 -9.50 4.49
N ASN A 117 -1.87 -8.93 5.70
CA ASN A 117 -1.03 -7.84 6.22
C ASN A 117 0.46 -8.22 6.30
N GLU A 118 0.75 -9.46 6.67
CA GLU A 118 2.12 -9.98 6.78
C GLU A 118 2.89 -9.91 5.45
N TRP A 119 2.20 -9.90 4.30
CA TRP A 119 2.83 -9.72 3.00
C TRP A 119 3.51 -8.35 2.88
N TYR A 120 2.85 -7.30 3.36
CA TYR A 120 3.33 -5.93 3.30
C TYR A 120 4.50 -5.73 4.27
N ASP A 121 4.41 -6.26 5.49
CA ASP A 121 5.51 -6.27 6.46
C ASP A 121 6.75 -6.95 5.88
N LEU A 122 6.59 -8.12 5.24
CA LEU A 122 7.69 -8.81 4.59
C LEU A 122 8.26 -8.02 3.41
N CYS A 123 7.42 -7.36 2.60
CA CYS A 123 7.89 -6.55 1.48
C CYS A 123 8.63 -5.29 1.94
N ASP A 124 8.20 -4.70 3.06
CA ASP A 124 8.90 -3.60 3.71
C ASP A 124 10.30 -4.03 4.20
N GLU A 125 10.36 -5.17 4.90
CA GLU A 125 11.60 -5.69 5.52
C GLU A 125 12.59 -6.25 4.48
N MET A 126 12.09 -6.95 3.46
CA MET A 126 12.91 -7.65 2.47
C MET A 126 13.14 -6.83 1.21
N GLY A 127 12.45 -5.70 1.05
CA GLY A 127 12.62 -4.77 -0.06
C GLY A 127 11.99 -5.28 -1.36
N ILE A 128 10.68 -5.11 -1.49
CA ILE A 128 9.90 -5.30 -2.71
C ILE A 128 8.96 -4.11 -2.86
N TYR A 129 8.88 -3.54 -4.06
CA TYR A 129 7.89 -2.51 -4.36
C TYR A 129 6.53 -3.14 -4.64
N LEU A 130 5.46 -2.53 -4.15
CA LEU A 130 4.10 -3.00 -4.31
C LEU A 130 3.27 -2.03 -5.15
N VAL A 131 2.52 -2.60 -6.09
CA VAL A 131 1.27 -2.02 -6.57
C VAL A 131 0.17 -2.70 -5.76
N ASP A 132 -0.41 -1.97 -4.81
CA ASP A 132 -1.50 -2.49 -3.98
C ASP A 132 -2.84 -2.21 -4.67
N GLU A 133 -3.65 -3.25 -4.83
CA GLU A 133 -4.79 -3.26 -5.74
C GLU A 133 -6.10 -3.55 -5.02
N ALA A 134 -7.09 -2.67 -5.22
CA ALA A 134 -8.41 -2.86 -4.64
C ALA A 134 -9.02 -4.18 -5.14
N ASN A 135 -9.69 -4.91 -4.25
CA ASN A 135 -10.39 -6.16 -4.59
C ASN A 135 -11.64 -5.84 -5.42
N LEU A 136 -11.46 -5.49 -6.69
CA LEU A 136 -12.52 -4.99 -7.55
C LEU A 136 -12.27 -5.49 -8.97
N GLU A 137 -13.06 -6.47 -9.36
CA GLU A 137 -13.05 -7.02 -10.72
C GLU A 137 -14.47 -7.39 -11.15
N THR A 138 -14.89 -6.86 -12.30
CA THR A 138 -16.22 -7.11 -12.89
C THR A 138 -16.12 -7.64 -14.31
N HIS A 139 -15.07 -8.40 -14.62
CA HIS A 139 -14.76 -8.88 -15.97
C HIS A 139 -16.00 -9.45 -16.69
N GLY A 140 -16.69 -10.40 -16.05
CA GLY A 140 -17.87 -11.05 -16.64
C GLY A 140 -19.06 -10.12 -16.92
N TYR A 141 -19.07 -8.92 -16.33
CA TYR A 141 -20.11 -7.90 -16.51
C TYR A 141 -19.60 -6.65 -17.28
N GLY A 142 -18.31 -6.62 -17.61
CA GLY A 142 -17.64 -5.45 -18.18
C GLY A 142 -17.73 -4.21 -17.30
N GLY A 143 -17.85 -3.04 -17.93
CA GLY A 143 -17.85 -1.74 -17.25
C GLY A 143 -19.20 -1.22 -16.77
N GLN A 144 -20.28 -2.01 -16.80
CA GLN A 144 -21.62 -1.51 -16.47
C GLN A 144 -21.74 -1.10 -15.00
N LEU A 145 -21.21 -1.91 -14.07
CA LEU A 145 -21.22 -1.58 -12.63
C LEU A 145 -20.36 -0.35 -12.33
N SER A 146 -19.27 -0.16 -13.08
CA SER A 146 -18.39 1.00 -12.95
C SER A 146 -19.04 2.33 -13.32
N HIS A 147 -20.10 2.30 -14.13
CA HIS A 147 -20.91 3.46 -14.50
C HIS A 147 -22.17 3.65 -13.64
N SER A 148 -22.57 2.64 -12.86
CA SER A 148 -23.81 2.68 -12.09
C SER A 148 -23.61 3.41 -10.75
N PRO A 149 -24.34 4.52 -10.49
CA PRO A 149 -24.28 5.21 -9.21
C PRO A 149 -24.69 4.34 -8.00
N GLU A 150 -25.51 3.32 -8.25
CA GLU A 150 -25.94 2.38 -7.20
C GLU A 150 -24.77 1.59 -6.61
N TRP A 151 -23.70 1.41 -7.40
CA TRP A 151 -22.49 0.68 -6.99
C TRP A 151 -21.39 1.58 -6.45
N THR A 152 -21.57 2.92 -6.44
CA THR A 152 -20.54 3.86 -5.99
C THR A 152 -20.06 3.56 -4.58
N ALA A 153 -20.97 3.28 -3.64
CA ALA A 153 -20.59 2.98 -2.25
C ALA A 153 -19.69 1.74 -2.14
N ALA A 154 -19.97 0.68 -2.91
CA ALA A 154 -19.18 -0.54 -2.91
C ALA A 154 -17.78 -0.35 -3.51
N TYR A 155 -17.67 0.45 -4.58
CA TYR A 155 -16.38 0.82 -5.18
C TYR A 155 -15.54 1.66 -4.19
N MET A 156 -16.17 2.67 -3.59
CA MET A 156 -15.51 3.55 -2.63
C MET A 156 -15.06 2.80 -1.38
N GLU A 157 -15.85 1.87 -0.85
CA GLU A 157 -15.44 1.08 0.32
C GLU A 157 -14.16 0.27 0.04
N ARG A 158 -14.08 -0.37 -1.13
CA ARG A 158 -12.91 -1.18 -1.53
C ARG A 158 -11.65 -0.32 -1.67
N ALA A 159 -11.76 0.85 -2.29
CA ALA A 159 -10.65 1.79 -2.42
C ALA A 159 -10.20 2.35 -1.07
N THR A 160 -11.17 2.89 -0.31
CA THR A 160 -10.88 3.62 0.93
C THR A 160 -10.31 2.71 1.99
N ARG A 161 -10.87 1.50 2.17
CA ARG A 161 -10.39 0.59 3.21
C ARG A 161 -9.00 0.03 2.94
N MET A 162 -8.65 -0.25 1.67
CA MET A 162 -7.29 -0.62 1.28
C MET A 162 -6.31 0.49 1.66
N VAL A 163 -6.52 1.71 1.16
CA VAL A 163 -5.61 2.84 1.44
C VAL A 163 -5.53 3.15 2.93
N LEU A 164 -6.66 3.13 3.66
CA LEU A 164 -6.66 3.39 5.10
C LEU A 164 -5.85 2.36 5.89
N ARG A 165 -5.85 1.09 5.46
CA ARG A 165 -5.09 0.00 6.06
C ARG A 165 -3.60 0.12 5.73
N ASP A 166 -3.28 0.33 4.45
CA ASP A 166 -1.94 0.03 3.93
C ASP A 166 -1.04 1.26 3.69
N LYS A 167 -1.56 2.49 3.82
CA LYS A 167 -0.84 3.76 3.57
C LYS A 167 0.50 3.93 4.28
N ASN A 168 0.73 3.21 5.38
CA ASN A 168 1.94 3.34 6.19
C ASN A 168 3.08 2.43 5.70
N HIS A 169 2.81 1.47 4.80
CA HIS A 169 3.82 0.54 4.31
C HIS A 169 4.77 1.21 3.30
N PRO A 170 6.10 1.22 3.55
CA PRO A 170 7.04 1.74 2.58
C PRO A 170 7.13 0.99 1.26
N SER A 171 6.76 -0.28 1.24
CA SER A 171 6.71 -1.08 0.03
C SER A 171 5.66 -0.61 -0.97
N VAL A 172 4.52 -0.08 -0.52
CA VAL A 172 3.46 0.39 -1.43
C VAL A 172 3.90 1.64 -2.16
N ILE A 173 4.09 1.55 -3.47
CA ILE A 173 4.51 2.69 -4.30
C ILE A 173 3.43 3.21 -5.24
N LEU A 174 2.39 2.42 -5.48
CA LEU A 174 1.26 2.76 -6.35
C LEU A 174 -0.02 2.10 -5.82
N TRP A 175 -1.12 2.84 -5.93
CA TRP A 175 -2.47 2.33 -5.70
C TRP A 175 -3.13 1.97 -7.02
N SER A 176 -3.73 0.78 -7.11
CA SER A 176 -4.55 0.35 -8.23
C SER A 176 -6.03 0.32 -7.84
N LEU A 177 -6.88 0.77 -8.77
CA LEU A 177 -8.34 0.85 -8.58
C LEU A 177 -9.04 -0.51 -8.78
N GLY A 178 -8.29 -1.58 -9.02
CA GLY A 178 -8.81 -2.91 -9.32
C GLY A 178 -8.39 -3.37 -10.71
N ASN A 179 -9.12 -4.35 -11.23
CA ASN A 179 -8.79 -5.06 -12.47
C ASN A 179 -10.03 -5.21 -13.35
N GLU A 180 -9.84 -5.26 -14.67
CA GLU A 180 -10.83 -5.67 -15.70
C GLU A 180 -12.31 -5.29 -15.45
N SER A 181 -12.54 -4.05 -15.00
CA SER A 181 -13.89 -3.55 -14.65
C SER A 181 -14.35 -2.43 -15.59
N GLY A 182 -13.74 -2.34 -16.78
CA GLY A 182 -13.88 -1.18 -17.66
C GLY A 182 -13.43 0.12 -16.98
N ALA A 183 -14.00 1.25 -17.42
CA ALA A 183 -13.84 2.55 -16.77
C ALA A 183 -15.23 3.12 -16.45
N GLY A 184 -15.34 4.10 -15.54
CA GLY A 184 -16.64 4.71 -15.23
C GLY A 184 -16.59 5.71 -14.08
N ILE A 185 -17.73 6.31 -13.74
CA ILE A 185 -17.83 7.35 -12.69
C ILE A 185 -17.33 6.87 -11.33
N ASN A 186 -17.48 5.57 -11.03
CA ASN A 186 -17.05 5.02 -9.76
C ASN A 186 -15.52 4.96 -9.65
N HIS A 187 -14.82 4.65 -10.75
CA HIS A 187 -13.35 4.75 -10.80
C HIS A 187 -12.87 6.19 -10.65
N ALA A 188 -13.56 7.15 -11.27
CA ALA A 188 -13.23 8.58 -11.13
C ALA A 188 -13.38 9.04 -9.67
N ALA A 189 -14.43 8.59 -8.99
CA ALA A 189 -14.64 8.87 -7.57
C ALA A 189 -13.53 8.26 -6.69
N MET A 190 -13.16 6.99 -6.92
CA MET A 190 -12.07 6.35 -6.20
C MET A 190 -10.74 7.09 -6.42
N TYR A 191 -10.39 7.38 -7.67
CA TYR A 191 -9.18 8.13 -8.02
C TYR A 191 -9.15 9.50 -7.31
N GLY A 192 -10.24 10.27 -7.41
CA GLY A 192 -10.33 11.59 -6.80
C GLY A 192 -10.16 11.55 -5.28
N TRP A 193 -10.76 10.56 -4.61
CA TRP A 193 -10.59 10.38 -3.18
C TRP A 193 -9.16 9.98 -2.81
N ILE A 194 -8.56 9.01 -3.50
CA ILE A 194 -7.19 8.55 -3.20
C ILE A 194 -6.21 9.72 -3.38
N LYS A 195 -6.31 10.47 -4.48
CA LYS A 195 -5.44 11.62 -4.75
C LYS A 195 -5.58 12.77 -3.74
N GLU A 196 -6.77 12.98 -3.19
CA GLU A 196 -6.98 13.99 -2.15
C GLU A 196 -6.49 13.50 -0.79
N TYR A 197 -6.72 12.23 -0.47
CA TYR A 197 -6.39 11.66 0.82
C TYR A 197 -4.89 11.35 0.98
N ASP A 198 -4.30 10.66 0.00
CA ASP A 198 -2.88 10.31 -0.02
C ASP A 198 -2.15 11.06 -1.15
N LYS A 199 -1.35 12.03 -0.73
CA LYS A 199 -0.60 12.94 -1.62
C LYS A 199 0.85 12.49 -1.81
N THR A 200 1.23 11.34 -1.24
CA THR A 200 2.62 10.85 -1.23
C THR A 200 3.04 10.14 -2.51
#